data_AF-A0A1B8FCA1-F1
#
_entry.id   AF-A0A1B8FCA1-F1
#
_cell.length_a   1.000
_cell.length_b   1.000
_cell.length_c   1.000
_cell.angle_alpha   90.00
_cell.angle_beta   90.00
_cell.angle_gamma   90.00
#
_symmetry.space_group_name_H-M   'P 1'
#
loop_
_entity.id
_entity.type
_entity.pdbx_description
1 polymer ?
#
loop_
_entity_poly.entity_id
_entity_poly.type
_entity_poly.pdbx_seq_one_letter_code
_entity_poly.pdbx_strand_id
1 'polypeptide(L)'
;MASRRWSTVTRACDSCRMRKVKCDASEDCSNCRLSGLPCQYTSARRKRGPKVTRTPRAIEKACQTTPNAYTPALQDRLPSDEDPMFPPSPSIWADSQAQQGNEDLTPSFSGTEIVPTTGSAGAIRDSLVQSMNSSIPSVPALNVINLCIELYMKYTFPTAPCVHESTLQASAKKFFAEDSSAQLFDTGSWGDKVVDMRAFTLLTAVCASVASVLPKSLLPYQEALAEPCLKASRDMLKVFEDFDIEHPCATSIISRSLHSTALQQITGKSALAYHILGQATLLLQTMRLYREDALSSHDALQAQLL
;
A
#
# COMPACT_ATOMS: atom_id res chain seq x y z
N MET A 1 36.70 -19.96 -14.56
CA MET A 1 35.32 -19.43 -14.69
C MET A 1 35.35 -18.29 -15.70
N ALA A 2 34.84 -18.51 -16.90
CA ALA A 2 34.98 -17.59 -18.03
C ALA A 2 34.05 -16.36 -17.86
N SER A 3 34.64 -15.17 -17.90
CA SER A 3 33.97 -13.87 -17.97
C SER A 3 33.11 -13.81 -19.23
N ARG A 4 31.78 -13.79 -19.05
CA ARG A 4 30.83 -13.54 -20.15
C ARG A 4 30.95 -12.08 -20.55
N ARG A 5 31.54 -11.84 -21.71
CA ARG A 5 31.55 -10.54 -22.40
C ARG A 5 30.11 -10.07 -22.57
N TRP A 6 29.78 -8.91 -21.99
CA TRP A 6 28.55 -8.19 -22.27
C TRP A 6 28.52 -7.79 -23.75
N SER A 7 27.67 -8.47 -24.54
CA SER A 7 27.21 -7.93 -25.82
C SER A 7 26.49 -6.62 -25.52
N THR A 8 27.11 -5.51 -25.92
CA THR A 8 26.67 -4.15 -25.61
C THR A 8 25.41 -3.81 -26.42
N VAL A 9 24.27 -4.38 -26.03
CA VAL A 9 22.96 -3.90 -26.48
C VAL A 9 22.65 -2.67 -25.63
N THR A 10 22.80 -1.48 -26.21
CA THR A 10 22.69 -0.16 -25.56
C THR A 10 21.27 0.23 -25.14
N ARG A 11 20.30 -0.68 -25.25
CA ARG A 11 18.88 -0.42 -25.04
C ARG A 11 18.30 -1.43 -24.06
N ALA A 12 17.60 -0.94 -23.04
CA ALA A 12 16.76 -1.78 -22.19
C ALA A 12 15.55 -2.32 -22.95
N CYS A 13 15.16 -3.56 -22.67
CA CYS A 13 13.91 -4.14 -23.17
C CYS A 13 12.71 -3.32 -22.68
N ASP A 14 11.55 -3.51 -23.33
CA ASP A 14 10.36 -2.71 -23.10
C ASP A 14 9.81 -2.92 -21.68
N SER A 15 9.84 -4.15 -21.17
CA SER A 15 9.44 -4.50 -19.80
C SER A 15 10.33 -3.83 -18.75
N CYS A 16 11.65 -3.82 -18.91
CA CYS A 16 12.55 -3.11 -17.98
C CYS A 16 12.47 -1.60 -18.11
N ARG A 17 12.27 -1.10 -19.34
CA ARG A 17 12.15 0.33 -19.62
C ARG A 17 10.89 0.91 -18.97
N MET A 18 9.76 0.23 -19.08
CA MET A 18 8.51 0.61 -18.44
C MET A 18 8.62 0.54 -16.92
N ARG A 19 9.28 -0.51 -16.39
CA ARG A 19 9.57 -0.68 -14.95
C ARG A 19 10.65 0.24 -14.40
N LYS A 20 11.37 0.96 -15.26
CA LYS A 20 12.53 1.80 -14.93
C LYS A 20 13.63 1.06 -14.15
N VAL A 21 13.78 -0.24 -14.39
CA VAL A 21 14.86 -1.06 -13.79
C VAL A 21 16.02 -1.24 -14.77
N LYS A 22 17.22 -1.50 -14.25
CA LYS A 22 18.41 -1.75 -15.07
C LYS A 22 18.20 -3.03 -15.90
N CYS A 23 18.47 -2.98 -17.19
CA CYS A 23 18.39 -4.14 -18.07
C CYS A 23 19.82 -4.60 -18.41
N ASP A 24 20.07 -5.90 -18.28
CA ASP A 24 21.30 -6.57 -18.71
C ASP A 24 21.32 -6.88 -20.21
N ALA A 25 20.21 -6.61 -20.90
CA ALA A 25 20.04 -6.66 -22.34
C ALA A 25 20.42 -8.00 -23.02
N SER A 26 20.28 -9.11 -22.28
CA SER A 26 20.24 -10.46 -22.85
C SER A 26 18.94 -10.71 -23.61
N GLU A 27 18.90 -11.81 -24.38
CA GLU A 27 17.73 -12.28 -25.12
C GLU A 27 16.49 -12.38 -24.21
N ASP A 28 16.64 -13.09 -23.08
CA ASP A 28 15.77 -12.96 -21.90
C ASP A 28 16.53 -12.27 -20.77
N CYS A 29 16.19 -11.00 -20.52
CA CYS A 29 16.81 -10.19 -19.50
C CYS A 29 16.63 -10.81 -18.11
N SER A 30 17.62 -10.72 -17.20
CA SER A 30 17.54 -11.36 -15.88
C SER A 30 16.30 -10.90 -15.10
N ASN A 31 15.96 -9.61 -15.17
CA ASN A 31 14.75 -9.05 -14.57
C ASN A 31 13.45 -9.45 -15.28
N CYS A 32 13.50 -9.90 -16.52
CA CYS A 32 12.34 -10.35 -17.27
C CYS A 32 12.06 -11.82 -16.95
N ARG A 33 13.14 -12.61 -16.93
CA ARG A 33 13.14 -14.02 -16.53
C ARG A 33 12.68 -14.20 -15.09
N LEU A 34 13.17 -13.40 -14.15
CA LEU A 34 12.74 -13.46 -12.74
C LEU A 34 11.26 -13.09 -12.58
N SER A 35 10.78 -12.12 -13.35
CA SER A 35 9.39 -11.66 -13.28
C SER A 35 8.41 -12.46 -14.13
N GLY A 36 8.88 -13.45 -14.90
CA GLY A 36 8.05 -14.18 -15.87
C GLY A 36 7.46 -13.29 -16.98
N LEU A 37 8.03 -12.10 -17.23
CA LEU A 37 7.49 -11.13 -18.18
C LEU A 37 8.12 -11.31 -19.57
N PRO A 38 7.36 -11.03 -20.65
CA PRO A 38 7.90 -11.09 -22.00
C PRO A 38 9.04 -10.06 -22.18
N CYS A 39 10.23 -10.55 -22.52
CA CYS A 39 11.39 -9.72 -22.84
C CYS A 39 11.34 -9.32 -24.31
N GLN A 40 10.82 -8.13 -24.61
CA GLN A 40 10.66 -7.65 -25.98
C GLN A 40 11.35 -6.31 -26.20
N TYR A 41 11.77 -6.05 -27.44
CA TYR A 41 12.40 -4.81 -27.89
C TYR A 41 11.62 -4.18 -29.05
N THR A 42 10.29 -4.21 -28.97
CA THR A 42 9.36 -3.81 -30.03
C THR A 42 9.06 -2.31 -30.03
N SER A 43 9.28 -1.59 -28.92
CA SER A 43 8.89 -0.17 -28.88
C SER A 43 9.70 0.71 -29.85
N ALA A 44 9.00 1.41 -30.75
CA ALA A 44 9.64 2.30 -31.72
C ALA A 44 10.25 3.54 -31.04
N ARG A 45 11.39 4.02 -31.54
CA ARG A 45 12.09 5.20 -31.00
C ARG A 45 11.23 6.45 -31.25
N ARG A 46 10.62 7.02 -30.20
CA ARG A 46 10.05 8.37 -30.28
C ARG A 46 11.21 9.34 -30.57
N LYS A 47 11.19 9.98 -31.74
CA LYS A 47 12.14 11.07 -32.07
C LYS A 47 11.90 12.18 -31.04
N ARG A 48 12.96 12.62 -30.35
CA ARG A 48 12.87 13.83 -29.50
C ARG A 48 12.42 14.97 -30.42
N GLY A 49 11.44 15.75 -29.98
CA GLY A 49 10.98 16.93 -30.72
C GLY A 49 12.15 17.90 -30.97
N PRO A 50 12.03 18.80 -31.94
CA PRO A 50 13.07 19.78 -32.26
C PRO A 50 13.54 20.51 -30.99
N LYS A 51 14.86 20.60 -30.81
CA LYS A 51 15.46 21.36 -29.71
C LYS A 51 15.05 22.82 -29.91
N VAL A 52 14.16 23.35 -29.06
CA VAL A 52 13.79 24.77 -29.12
C VAL A 52 15.02 25.58 -28.75
N THR A 53 15.67 26.18 -29.74
CA THR A 53 16.76 27.12 -29.54
C THR A 53 16.17 28.38 -28.91
N ARG A 54 16.42 28.60 -27.61
CA ARG A 54 16.03 29.85 -26.93
C ARG A 54 16.84 30.99 -27.57
N THR A 55 16.19 31.81 -28.38
CA THR A 55 16.76 33.08 -28.86
C THR A 55 16.89 34.04 -27.66
N PRO A 56 18.02 34.76 -27.52
CA PRO A 56 18.17 35.77 -26.48
C PRO A 56 17.24 36.95 -26.80
N ARG A 57 16.31 37.26 -25.90
CA ARG A 57 15.43 38.44 -26.05
C ARG A 57 16.27 39.70 -25.83
N ALA A 58 16.41 40.48 -26.89
CA ALA A 58 16.87 41.86 -26.83
C ALA A 58 15.82 42.73 -26.11
N ILE A 59 16.34 43.71 -25.38
CA ILE A 59 15.63 44.70 -24.57
C ILE A 59 15.01 45.73 -25.50
N GLU A 60 13.68 45.91 -25.46
CA GLU A 60 13.04 47.16 -25.91
C GLU A 60 11.94 47.57 -24.94
N LYS A 61 12.12 48.76 -24.35
CA LYS A 61 11.21 49.52 -23.49
C LYS A 61 10.51 50.58 -24.33
N ALA A 62 9.18 50.67 -24.26
CA ALA A 62 8.36 51.89 -24.26
C ALA A 62 6.88 51.45 -24.10
N CYS A 63 6.27 51.52 -22.91
CA CYS A 63 5.63 52.68 -22.27
C CYS A 63 4.39 53.20 -23.00
N GLN A 64 3.20 52.82 -22.51
CA GLN A 64 1.96 53.61 -22.54
C GLN A 64 1.12 53.26 -21.28
N THR A 65 1.32 54.09 -20.24
CA THR A 65 0.33 54.69 -19.31
C THR A 65 -0.94 53.91 -18.92
N THR A 66 -1.02 53.29 -17.72
CA THR A 66 -1.63 53.75 -16.42
C THR A 66 -3.00 53.07 -16.14
N PRO A 67 -3.52 53.03 -14.89
CA PRO A 67 -2.91 52.48 -13.67
C PRO A 67 -3.87 51.46 -13.00
N ASN A 68 -3.37 50.35 -12.47
CA ASN A 68 -4.08 49.70 -11.37
C ASN A 68 -3.08 49.09 -10.40
N ALA A 69 -2.95 49.77 -9.28
CA ALA A 69 -2.15 49.37 -8.15
C ALA A 69 -2.80 48.14 -7.49
N TYR A 70 -2.08 47.02 -7.49
CA TYR A 70 -2.29 45.96 -6.51
C TYR A 70 -0.91 45.45 -6.06
N THR A 71 -0.36 46.15 -5.07
CA THR A 71 0.56 45.59 -4.08
C THR A 71 -0.16 44.51 -3.28
N PRO A 72 0.41 43.30 -3.09
CA PRO A 72 0.02 42.46 -1.98
C PRO A 72 0.73 43.01 -0.74
N ALA A 73 0.09 43.96 -0.06
CA ALA A 73 0.47 44.32 1.29
C ALA A 73 0.16 43.09 2.17
N LEU A 74 1.22 42.46 2.68
CA LEU A 74 1.16 41.74 3.93
C LEU A 74 0.67 42.73 4.99
N GLN A 75 -0.57 42.55 5.44
CA GLN A 75 -1.08 43.27 6.59
C GLN A 75 -1.72 42.24 7.53
N ASP A 76 -0.99 41.96 8.60
CA ASP A 76 -1.52 41.52 9.88
C ASP A 76 -2.81 42.30 10.20
N ARG A 77 -3.89 41.56 10.39
CA ARG A 77 -5.12 42.02 11.03
C ARG A 77 -5.52 40.96 12.06
N LEU A 78 -4.93 41.08 13.24
CA LEU A 78 -5.52 40.62 14.50
C LEU A 78 -6.92 41.25 14.67
N PRO A 79 -7.88 40.48 15.18
CA PRO A 79 -8.82 40.96 16.18
C PRO A 79 -8.45 40.33 17.53
N SER A 80 -8.10 41.16 18.49
CA SER A 80 -7.94 40.79 19.89
C SER A 80 -9.30 40.76 20.60
N ASP A 81 -9.42 39.76 21.46
CA ASP A 81 -10.20 39.67 22.70
C ASP A 81 -11.74 39.71 22.56
N GLU A 82 -12.37 38.54 22.76
CA GLU A 82 -13.15 38.22 23.98
C GLU A 82 -13.20 36.69 24.24
N ASP A 83 -12.64 36.32 25.39
CA ASP A 83 -12.74 35.13 26.27
C ASP A 83 -12.68 33.65 25.82
N PRO A 84 -12.03 32.78 26.64
CA PRO A 84 -11.59 31.44 26.26
C PRO A 84 -12.65 30.36 26.52
N MET A 85 -13.14 29.75 25.44
CA MET A 85 -13.97 28.55 25.52
C MET A 85 -13.07 27.30 25.59
N PHE A 86 -12.69 26.91 26.81
CA PHE A 86 -12.13 25.59 27.08
C PHE A 86 -13.13 24.50 26.65
N PRO A 87 -12.68 23.37 26.07
CA PRO A 87 -13.56 22.22 25.86
C PRO A 87 -13.96 21.66 27.23
N PRO A 88 -15.23 21.28 27.45
CA PRO A 88 -15.59 20.60 28.68
C PRO A 88 -14.90 19.23 28.69
N SER A 89 -14.29 18.91 29.84
CA SER A 89 -13.81 17.57 30.18
C SER A 89 -14.86 16.51 29.82
N PRO A 90 -14.45 15.31 29.37
CA PRO A 90 -15.42 14.26 29.07
C PRO A 90 -16.11 13.85 30.36
N SER A 91 -17.39 14.21 30.50
CA SER A 91 -18.27 13.66 31.52
C SER A 91 -18.44 12.18 31.23
N ILE A 92 -17.71 11.38 31.99
CA ILE A 92 -17.84 9.94 32.06
C ILE A 92 -19.24 9.65 32.62
N TRP A 93 -20.08 8.97 31.83
CA TRP A 93 -21.46 8.53 32.13
C TRP A 93 -22.57 9.58 32.15
N ALA A 94 -23.34 9.65 31.06
CA ALA A 94 -24.72 10.14 31.11
C ALA A 94 -25.57 9.44 30.03
N ASP A 95 -26.05 8.24 30.35
CA ASP A 95 -27.39 7.83 29.99
C ASP A 95 -27.92 6.89 31.07
N SER A 96 -28.76 7.44 31.92
CA SER A 96 -29.54 6.72 32.92
C SER A 96 -30.97 7.24 32.83
N GLN A 97 -31.84 6.47 32.19
CA GLN A 97 -33.27 6.52 32.46
C GLN A 97 -33.73 5.13 32.93
N ALA A 98 -33.77 5.04 34.26
CA ALA A 98 -34.58 4.22 35.16
C ALA A 98 -35.46 3.10 34.58
N GLN A 99 -35.25 1.88 35.11
CA GLN A 99 -36.31 1.11 35.78
C GLN A 99 -35.70 0.30 36.95
N GLN A 100 -36.44 0.28 38.06
CA GLN A 100 -36.06 -0.20 39.38
C GLN A 100 -35.95 -1.73 39.46
N GLY A 101 -34.93 -2.20 40.17
CA GLY A 101 -34.81 -3.56 40.69
C GLY A 101 -33.54 -3.66 41.54
N ASN A 102 -33.69 -3.71 42.86
CA ASN A 102 -32.62 -3.99 43.81
C ASN A 102 -31.98 -5.33 43.47
N GLU A 103 -30.64 -5.39 43.42
CA GLU A 103 -29.86 -6.57 43.85
C GLU A 103 -28.37 -6.20 44.00
N ASP A 104 -27.86 -6.45 45.21
CA ASP A 104 -26.45 -6.35 45.60
C ASP A 104 -25.55 -7.18 44.70
N LEU A 105 -24.66 -6.57 43.92
CA LEU A 105 -23.45 -7.26 43.45
C LEU A 105 -22.27 -6.28 43.30
N THR A 106 -21.28 -6.50 44.14
CA THR A 106 -19.91 -6.00 44.03
C THR A 106 -19.29 -6.41 42.68
N PRO A 107 -18.68 -5.51 41.89
CA PRO A 107 -17.92 -5.95 40.73
C PRO A 107 -16.55 -6.41 41.20
N SER A 108 -16.38 -7.74 41.28
CA SER A 108 -15.06 -8.35 41.23
C SER A 108 -14.49 -8.10 39.83
N PHE A 109 -13.40 -7.33 39.75
CA PHE A 109 -12.65 -7.11 38.51
C PHE A 109 -11.92 -8.41 38.16
N SER A 110 -12.65 -9.34 37.54
CA SER A 110 -12.08 -10.42 36.78
C SER A 110 -11.78 -9.85 35.39
N GLY A 111 -10.50 -9.73 35.06
CA GLY A 111 -10.03 -9.34 33.74
C GLY A 111 -10.49 -10.37 32.70
N THR A 112 -11.70 -10.19 32.18
CA THR A 112 -12.13 -10.84 30.95
C THR A 112 -11.43 -10.08 29.84
N GLU A 113 -10.39 -10.68 29.26
CA GLU A 113 -9.85 -10.19 27.99
C GLU A 113 -11.02 -10.00 27.03
N ILE A 114 -11.20 -8.78 26.56
CA ILE A 114 -12.12 -8.47 25.47
C ILE A 114 -11.52 -9.15 24.24
N VAL A 115 -11.86 -10.42 24.03
CA VAL A 115 -11.49 -11.14 22.81
C VAL A 115 -12.15 -10.38 21.67
N PRO A 116 -11.38 -9.75 20.76
CA PRO A 116 -11.98 -9.05 19.64
C PRO A 116 -12.72 -10.07 18.78
N THR A 117 -13.90 -9.71 18.28
CA THR A 117 -14.70 -10.50 17.31
C THR A 117 -14.03 -10.54 15.92
N THR A 118 -12.70 -10.58 15.86
CA THR A 118 -11.93 -10.78 14.64
C THR A 118 -11.84 -12.28 14.38
N GLY A 119 -12.21 -12.70 13.17
CA GLY A 119 -12.06 -14.11 12.76
C GLY A 119 -10.59 -14.54 12.84
N SER A 120 -10.33 -15.83 13.05
CA SER A 120 -8.97 -16.35 13.00
C SER A 120 -8.31 -16.05 11.64
N ALA A 121 -6.98 -15.91 11.61
CA ALA A 121 -6.23 -15.66 10.37
C ALA A 121 -6.57 -16.68 9.26
N GLY A 122 -6.72 -17.96 9.62
CA GLY A 122 -7.17 -19.01 8.70
C GLY A 122 -8.57 -18.74 8.12
N ALA A 123 -9.54 -18.39 8.97
CA ALA A 123 -10.90 -18.08 8.53
C ALA A 123 -10.96 -16.86 7.59
N ILE A 124 -10.10 -15.85 7.81
CA ILE A 124 -9.99 -14.68 6.94
C ILE A 124 -9.51 -15.08 5.54
N ARG A 125 -8.45 -15.90 5.46
CA ARG A 125 -7.96 -16.47 4.19
C ARG A 125 -9.06 -17.28 3.50
N ASP A 126 -9.69 -18.19 4.23
CA ASP A 126 -10.69 -19.11 3.68
C ASP A 126 -11.90 -18.38 3.14
N SER A 127 -12.36 -17.34 3.86
CA SER A 127 -13.44 -16.47 3.40
C SER A 127 -13.08 -15.76 2.09
N LEU A 128 -11.84 -15.28 1.95
CA LEU A 128 -11.38 -14.67 0.70
C LEU A 128 -11.34 -15.68 -0.45
N VAL A 129 -10.71 -16.84 -0.24
CA VAL A 129 -10.59 -17.88 -1.27
C VAL A 129 -11.99 -18.36 -1.70
N GLN A 130 -12.90 -18.56 -0.77
CA GLN A 130 -14.28 -18.91 -1.06
C GLN A 130 -14.99 -17.83 -1.88
N SER A 131 -14.79 -16.55 -1.55
CA SER A 131 -15.35 -15.42 -2.31
C SER A 131 -14.81 -15.35 -3.74
N MET A 132 -13.52 -15.66 -3.93
CA MET A 132 -12.88 -15.70 -5.25
C MET A 132 -13.42 -16.87 -6.08
N ASN A 133 -13.50 -18.06 -5.49
CA ASN A 133 -13.98 -19.27 -6.17
C ASN A 133 -15.47 -19.17 -6.55
N SER A 134 -16.29 -18.48 -5.75
CA SER A 134 -17.70 -18.27 -6.07
C SER A 134 -17.91 -17.23 -7.17
N SER A 135 -17.10 -16.16 -7.19
CA SER A 135 -17.25 -15.04 -8.13
C SER A 135 -16.50 -15.24 -9.45
N ILE A 136 -15.43 -16.04 -9.43
CA ILE A 136 -14.53 -16.30 -10.56
C ILE A 136 -14.26 -17.81 -10.66
N PRO A 137 -15.29 -18.66 -10.89
CA PRO A 137 -15.14 -20.12 -10.78
C PRO A 137 -14.25 -20.73 -11.86
N SER A 138 -14.01 -20.03 -12.97
CA SER A 138 -13.22 -20.52 -14.11
C SER A 138 -11.71 -20.32 -13.96
N VAL A 139 -11.25 -19.56 -12.96
CA VAL A 139 -9.83 -19.22 -12.79
C VAL A 139 -9.40 -19.53 -11.35
N PRO A 140 -8.36 -20.37 -11.15
CA PRO A 140 -7.84 -20.65 -9.81
C PRO A 140 -7.41 -19.36 -9.09
N ALA A 141 -7.66 -19.29 -7.78
CA ALA A 141 -7.33 -18.11 -6.97
C ALA A 141 -5.85 -17.70 -7.10
N LEU A 142 -4.93 -18.67 -7.11
CA LEU A 142 -3.50 -18.41 -7.32
C LEU A 142 -3.21 -17.65 -8.62
N ASN A 143 -3.89 -17.99 -9.71
CA ASN A 143 -3.67 -17.34 -11.01
C ASN A 143 -4.19 -15.90 -11.01
N VAL A 144 -5.32 -15.67 -10.33
CA VAL A 144 -5.86 -14.32 -10.11
C VAL A 144 -4.87 -13.44 -9.34
N ILE A 145 -4.29 -13.98 -8.26
CA ILE A 145 -3.31 -13.27 -7.43
C ILE A 145 -2.01 -13.02 -8.21
N ASN A 146 -1.49 -14.00 -8.95
CA ASN A 146 -0.30 -13.83 -9.77
C ASN A 146 -0.48 -12.75 -10.84
N LEU A 147 -1.64 -12.70 -11.50
CA LEU A 147 -1.93 -11.62 -12.44
C LEU A 147 -1.90 -10.26 -11.76
N CYS A 148 -2.42 -10.14 -10.53
CA CYS A 148 -2.34 -8.89 -9.77
C CYS A 148 -0.90 -8.48 -9.46
N ILE A 149 -0.04 -9.45 -9.10
CA ILE A 149 1.40 -9.20 -8.87
C ILE A 149 2.04 -8.70 -10.17
N GLU A 150 1.85 -9.40 -11.29
CA GLU A 150 2.40 -9.00 -12.59
C GLU A 150 1.97 -7.59 -13.00
N LEU A 151 0.67 -7.29 -12.84
CA LEU A 151 0.10 -5.99 -13.15
C LEU A 151 0.65 -4.89 -12.23
N TYR A 152 0.81 -5.17 -10.93
CA TYR A 152 1.47 -4.25 -10.01
C TYR A 152 2.91 -3.96 -10.48
N MET A 153 3.71 -5.00 -10.73
CA MET A 153 5.10 -4.85 -11.16
C MET A 153 5.20 -4.10 -12.48
N LYS A 154 4.23 -4.27 -13.36
CA LYS A 154 4.19 -3.65 -14.68
C LYS A 154 3.78 -2.18 -14.64
N TYR A 155 2.75 -1.83 -13.87
CA TYR A 155 2.08 -0.53 -13.97
C TYR A 155 2.17 0.35 -12.71
N THR A 156 2.26 -0.24 -11.51
CA THR A 156 2.25 0.51 -10.24
C THR A 156 3.65 0.66 -9.63
N PHE A 157 4.46 -0.40 -9.67
CA PHE A 157 5.85 -0.40 -9.22
C PHE A 157 6.73 0.72 -9.82
N PRO A 158 6.62 1.11 -11.11
CA PRO A 158 7.46 2.18 -11.67
C PRO A 158 7.23 3.57 -11.05
N THR A 159 6.12 3.75 -10.34
CA THR A 159 5.77 4.98 -9.61
C THR A 159 5.84 4.83 -8.10
N ALA A 160 5.68 3.61 -7.59
CA ALA A 160 5.75 3.28 -6.16
C ALA A 160 6.47 1.93 -5.97
N PRO A 161 7.81 1.89 -6.02
CA PRO A 161 8.57 0.65 -5.94
C PRO A 161 8.75 0.19 -4.49
N CYS A 162 7.64 -0.13 -3.81
CA CYS A 162 7.64 -0.42 -2.38
C CYS A 162 7.38 -1.90 -2.04
N VAL A 163 7.50 -2.82 -3.00
CA VAL A 163 7.33 -4.26 -2.75
C VAL A 163 8.37 -5.09 -3.49
N HIS A 164 8.78 -6.21 -2.90
CA HIS A 164 9.69 -7.15 -3.51
C HIS A 164 8.94 -8.28 -4.22
N GLU A 165 9.15 -8.41 -5.53
CA GLU A 165 8.41 -9.34 -6.40
C GLU A 165 8.51 -10.80 -5.97
N SER A 166 9.73 -11.30 -5.72
CA SER A 166 9.93 -12.71 -5.37
C SER A 166 9.28 -13.05 -4.03
N THR A 167 9.26 -12.10 -3.08
CA THR A 167 8.57 -12.28 -1.80
C THR A 167 7.07 -12.40 -2.01
N LEU A 168 6.46 -11.53 -2.84
CA LEU A 168 5.03 -11.61 -3.15
C LEU A 168 4.66 -12.92 -3.85
N GLN A 169 5.46 -13.37 -4.82
CA GLN A 169 5.23 -14.64 -5.51
C GLN A 169 5.33 -15.84 -4.56
N ALA A 170 6.28 -15.82 -3.62
CA ALA A 170 6.40 -16.86 -2.59
C ALA A 170 5.18 -16.87 -1.67
N SER A 171 4.71 -15.70 -1.23
CA SER A 171 3.49 -15.55 -0.44
C SER A 171 2.25 -16.04 -1.21
N ALA A 172 2.13 -15.72 -2.50
CA ALA A 172 1.01 -16.17 -3.32
C ALA A 172 0.93 -17.70 -3.37
N LYS A 173 2.06 -18.35 -3.64
CA LYS A 173 2.14 -19.83 -3.60
C LYS A 173 1.81 -20.38 -2.22
N LYS A 174 2.31 -19.76 -1.14
CA LYS A 174 2.07 -20.22 0.24
C LYS A 174 0.59 -20.16 0.62
N PHE A 175 -0.13 -19.12 0.22
CA PHE A 175 -1.50 -18.86 0.71
C PHE A 175 -2.62 -19.28 -0.24
N PHE A 176 -2.34 -19.43 -1.54
CA PHE A 176 -3.38 -19.63 -2.56
C PHE A 176 -3.17 -20.87 -3.46
N ALA A 177 -2.10 -21.65 -3.28
CA ALA A 177 -1.95 -22.93 -4.00
C ALA A 177 -2.97 -23.97 -3.53
N GLU A 178 -3.34 -24.92 -4.39
CA GLU A 178 -4.36 -25.94 -4.09
C GLU A 178 -3.99 -26.83 -2.88
N ASP A 179 -2.70 -27.07 -2.64
CA ASP A 179 -2.19 -27.85 -1.50
C ASP A 179 -1.99 -27.02 -0.21
N SER A 180 -2.49 -25.78 -0.17
CA SER A 180 -2.31 -24.88 0.98
C SER A 180 -2.98 -25.45 2.23
N SER A 181 -2.17 -25.92 3.19
CA SER A 181 -2.66 -26.64 4.37
C SER A 181 -3.60 -25.82 5.27
N ALA A 182 -4.37 -26.52 6.12
CA ALA A 182 -5.26 -25.92 7.10
C ALA A 182 -4.55 -25.16 8.24
N GLN A 183 -3.22 -25.32 8.41
CA GLN A 183 -2.46 -24.80 9.56
C GLN A 183 -1.53 -23.61 9.22
N LEU A 184 -1.75 -22.90 8.11
CA LEU A 184 -0.83 -21.86 7.63
C LEU A 184 -0.48 -20.76 8.64
N PHE A 185 -1.35 -20.47 9.60
CA PHE A 185 -1.16 -19.43 10.62
C PHE A 185 -1.03 -20.00 12.04
N ASP A 186 -0.95 -21.32 12.20
CA ASP A 186 -0.96 -21.96 13.52
C ASP A 186 0.41 -22.49 13.95
N THR A 187 1.37 -22.55 13.03
CA THR A 187 2.71 -23.06 13.29
C THR A 187 3.63 -22.01 13.90
N GLY A 188 4.34 -22.36 14.97
CA GLY A 188 5.43 -21.55 15.53
C GLY A 188 5.02 -20.58 16.63
N SER A 189 5.96 -19.69 16.97
CA SER A 189 5.77 -18.61 17.95
C SER A 189 4.80 -17.55 17.40
N TRP A 190 4.30 -16.67 18.28
CA TRP A 190 3.48 -15.54 17.82
C TRP A 190 4.19 -14.69 16.77
N GLY A 191 5.50 -14.48 16.90
CA GLY A 191 6.30 -13.77 15.91
C GLY A 191 6.26 -14.42 14.52
N ASP A 192 6.36 -15.75 14.47
CA ASP A 192 6.30 -16.51 13.20
C ASP A 192 4.91 -16.35 12.54
N LYS A 193 3.84 -16.41 13.34
CA LYS A 193 2.47 -16.18 12.88
C LYS A 193 2.31 -14.77 12.32
N VAL A 194 2.86 -13.76 12.98
CA VAL A 194 2.80 -12.36 12.52
C VAL A 194 3.53 -12.16 11.21
N VAL A 195 4.67 -12.84 10.97
CA VAL A 195 5.36 -12.78 9.67
C VAL A 195 4.43 -13.24 8.54
N ASP A 196 3.69 -14.33 8.77
CA ASP A 196 2.75 -14.86 7.79
C ASP A 196 1.52 -13.97 7.62
N MET A 197 0.96 -13.45 8.71
CA MET A 197 -0.15 -12.50 8.65
C MET A 197 0.25 -11.22 7.92
N ARG A 198 1.46 -10.69 8.14
CA ARG A 198 2.00 -9.54 7.40
C ARG A 198 2.14 -9.83 5.92
N ALA A 199 2.68 -10.99 5.56
CA ALA A 199 2.84 -11.40 4.17
C ALA A 199 1.48 -11.51 3.46
N PHE A 200 0.48 -12.12 4.11
CA PHE A 200 -0.88 -12.20 3.58
C PHE A 200 -1.54 -10.82 3.47
N THR A 201 -1.43 -9.98 4.50
CA THR A 201 -1.95 -8.60 4.52
C THR A 201 -1.37 -7.80 3.35
N LEU A 202 -0.05 -7.83 3.15
CA LEU A 202 0.59 -7.11 2.06
C LEU A 202 0.12 -7.59 0.69
N LEU A 203 0.10 -8.90 0.48
CA LEU A 203 -0.28 -9.50 -0.80
C LEU A 203 -1.72 -9.14 -1.18
N THR A 204 -2.65 -9.25 -0.23
CA THR A 204 -4.06 -8.90 -0.44
C THR A 204 -4.27 -7.39 -0.57
N ALA A 205 -3.47 -6.55 0.10
CA ALA A 205 -3.48 -5.10 -0.08
C ALA A 205 -3.01 -4.71 -1.49
N VAL A 206 -1.97 -5.37 -2.02
CA VAL A 206 -1.49 -5.20 -3.40
C VAL A 206 -2.61 -5.56 -4.38
N CYS A 207 -3.26 -6.71 -4.20
CA CYS A 207 -4.36 -7.15 -5.08
C CYS A 207 -5.54 -6.15 -5.05
N ALA A 208 -5.93 -5.68 -3.86
CA ALA A 208 -6.96 -4.67 -3.70
C ALA A 208 -6.60 -3.36 -4.42
N SER A 209 -5.37 -2.88 -4.22
CA SER A 209 -4.89 -1.65 -4.86
C SER A 209 -4.88 -1.78 -6.39
N VAL A 210 -4.33 -2.88 -6.92
CA VAL A 210 -4.29 -3.16 -8.37
C VAL A 210 -5.70 -3.22 -8.97
N ALA A 211 -6.61 -3.96 -8.34
CA ALA A 211 -7.99 -4.10 -8.81
C ALA A 211 -8.78 -2.80 -8.71
N SER A 212 -8.41 -1.90 -7.80
CA SER A 212 -9.07 -0.60 -7.65
C SER A 212 -8.55 0.47 -8.63
N VAL A 213 -7.28 0.38 -9.08
CA VAL A 213 -6.62 1.42 -9.90
C VAL A 213 -6.63 1.08 -11.39
N LEU A 214 -6.49 -0.19 -11.75
CA LEU A 214 -6.32 -0.58 -13.15
C LEU A 214 -7.66 -0.63 -13.91
N PRO A 215 -7.66 -0.38 -15.22
CA PRO A 215 -8.88 -0.47 -16.03
C PRO A 215 -9.30 -1.93 -16.24
N LYS A 216 -10.62 -2.14 -16.41
CA LYS A 216 -11.26 -3.43 -16.68
C LYS A 216 -10.67 -4.20 -17.86
N SER A 217 -10.09 -3.49 -18.83
CA SER A 217 -9.42 -4.09 -19.98
C SER A 217 -8.20 -4.93 -19.61
N LEU A 218 -7.56 -4.64 -18.47
CA LEU A 218 -6.39 -5.38 -17.96
C LEU A 218 -6.78 -6.40 -16.90
N LEU A 219 -7.87 -6.14 -16.15
CA LEU A 219 -8.37 -7.02 -15.10
C LEU A 219 -9.91 -7.14 -15.18
N PRO A 220 -10.44 -8.08 -15.98
CA PRO A 220 -11.87 -8.18 -16.23
C PRO A 220 -12.74 -8.40 -14.98
N TYR A 221 -12.19 -9.07 -13.97
CA TYR A 221 -12.86 -9.43 -12.72
C TYR A 221 -12.52 -8.48 -11.55
N GLN A 222 -12.08 -7.25 -11.84
CA GLN A 222 -11.65 -6.30 -10.81
C GLN A 222 -12.72 -6.01 -9.73
N GLU A 223 -14.00 -5.95 -10.11
CA GLU A 223 -15.10 -5.63 -9.18
C GLU A 223 -15.33 -6.76 -8.16
N ALA A 224 -15.17 -8.01 -8.61
CA ALA A 224 -15.25 -9.18 -7.76
C ALA A 224 -14.00 -9.38 -6.87
N LEU A 225 -12.94 -8.60 -7.08
CA LEU A 225 -11.66 -8.78 -6.40
C LEU A 225 -11.30 -7.64 -5.44
N ALA A 226 -11.56 -6.39 -5.83
CA ALA A 226 -11.08 -5.22 -5.10
C ALA A 226 -11.60 -5.15 -3.66
N GLU A 227 -12.91 -5.28 -3.47
CA GLU A 227 -13.55 -5.24 -2.14
C GLU A 227 -13.19 -6.46 -1.27
N PRO A 228 -13.30 -7.72 -1.75
CA PRO A 228 -12.92 -8.89 -0.95
C PRO A 228 -11.45 -8.86 -0.52
N CYS A 229 -10.52 -8.52 -1.42
CA CYS A 229 -9.10 -8.42 -1.06
C CYS A 229 -8.85 -7.31 -0.05
N LEU A 230 -9.49 -6.14 -0.20
CA LEU A 230 -9.34 -5.04 0.75
C LEU A 230 -9.87 -5.43 2.13
N LYS A 231 -11.05 -6.07 2.18
CA LYS A 231 -11.66 -6.54 3.42
C LYS A 231 -10.75 -7.57 4.11
N ALA A 232 -10.32 -8.61 3.39
CA ALA A 232 -9.46 -9.65 3.94
C ALA A 232 -8.14 -9.09 4.46
N SER A 233 -7.52 -8.16 3.73
CA SER A 233 -6.28 -7.51 4.14
C SER A 233 -6.45 -6.70 5.42
N ARG A 234 -7.53 -5.92 5.54
CA ARG A 234 -7.82 -5.13 6.74
C ARG A 234 -8.20 -5.98 7.94
N ASP A 235 -8.99 -7.04 7.73
CA ASP A 235 -9.36 -7.96 8.80
C ASP A 235 -8.14 -8.74 9.30
N MET A 236 -7.22 -9.12 8.40
CA MET A 236 -5.95 -9.74 8.79
C MET A 236 -5.08 -8.78 9.60
N LEU A 237 -4.96 -7.51 9.19
CA LEU A 237 -4.19 -6.51 9.93
C LEU A 237 -4.69 -6.32 11.37
N LYS A 238 -6.02 -6.34 11.57
CA LYS A 238 -6.63 -6.23 12.91
C LYS A 238 -6.24 -7.38 13.85
N VAL A 239 -5.93 -8.57 13.32
CA VAL A 239 -5.55 -9.73 14.14
C VAL A 239 -4.23 -9.50 14.87
N PHE A 240 -3.34 -8.68 14.31
CA PHE A 240 -2.02 -8.41 14.87
C PHE A 240 -1.74 -6.90 15.03
N GLU A 241 -2.78 -6.06 15.07
CA GLU A 241 -2.64 -4.60 14.99
C GLU A 241 -1.78 -4.03 16.11
N ASP A 242 -2.06 -4.40 17.36
CA ASP A 242 -1.31 -3.90 18.52
C ASP A 242 0.18 -4.27 18.42
N PHE A 243 0.47 -5.53 18.09
CA PHE A 243 1.84 -5.99 17.86
C PHE A 243 2.50 -5.25 16.69
N ASP A 244 1.77 -4.94 15.63
CA ASP A 244 2.28 -4.20 14.48
C ASP A 244 2.61 -2.75 14.80
N ILE A 245 1.83 -2.12 15.68
CA ILE A 245 2.04 -0.76 16.16
C ILE A 245 3.26 -0.67 17.08
N GLU A 246 3.46 -1.66 17.95
CA GLU A 246 4.64 -1.74 18.83
C GLU A 246 5.92 -2.11 18.07
N HIS A 247 5.81 -2.92 17.01
CA HIS A 247 6.94 -3.42 16.24
C HIS A 247 6.81 -3.14 14.73
N PRO A 248 6.72 -1.87 14.29
CA PRO A 248 6.42 -1.53 12.91
C PRO A 248 7.57 -1.90 11.95
N CYS A 249 7.20 -2.21 10.72
CA CYS A 249 8.14 -2.53 9.65
C CYS A 249 7.68 -1.92 8.31
N ALA A 250 8.47 -2.11 7.25
CA ALA A 250 8.10 -1.64 5.92
C ALA A 250 6.70 -2.13 5.51
N THR A 251 6.39 -3.40 5.74
CA THR A 251 5.09 -3.99 5.43
C THR A 251 3.93 -3.29 6.13
N SER A 252 4.12 -2.80 7.36
CA SER A 252 3.13 -2.06 8.15
C SER A 252 2.73 -0.74 7.48
N ILE A 253 3.73 -0.01 6.96
CA ILE A 253 3.56 1.27 6.26
C ILE A 253 2.98 1.05 4.85
N ILE A 254 3.54 0.09 4.11
CA ILE A 254 3.16 -0.20 2.73
C ILE A 254 1.72 -0.70 2.67
N SER A 255 1.33 -1.63 3.54
CA SER A 255 -0.04 -2.17 3.55
C SER A 255 -1.07 -1.09 3.82
N ARG A 256 -0.82 -0.18 4.76
CA ARG A 256 -1.72 0.95 5.07
C ARG A 256 -1.78 1.97 3.93
N SER A 257 -0.66 2.23 3.27
CA SER A 257 -0.62 3.10 2.07
C SER A 257 -1.45 2.52 0.91
N LEU A 258 -1.35 1.20 0.69
CA LEU A 258 -2.14 0.48 -0.30
C LEU A 258 -3.63 0.42 0.09
N HIS A 259 -3.96 0.23 1.37
CA HIS A 259 -5.33 0.30 1.88
C HIS A 259 -5.96 1.67 1.62
N SER A 260 -5.23 2.74 1.93
CA SER A 260 -5.67 4.13 1.68
C SER A 260 -6.01 4.33 0.20
N THR A 261 -5.10 3.90 -0.69
CA THR A 261 -5.29 3.97 -2.14
C THR A 261 -6.53 3.18 -2.58
N ALA A 262 -6.64 1.91 -2.17
CA ALA A 262 -7.76 1.06 -2.54
C ALA A 262 -9.10 1.61 -2.04
N LEU A 263 -9.16 2.07 -0.79
CA LEU A 263 -10.37 2.67 -0.21
C LEU A 263 -10.83 3.91 -0.96
N GLN A 264 -9.88 4.79 -1.29
CA GLN A 264 -10.18 6.00 -2.04
C GLN A 264 -10.82 5.66 -3.38
N GLN A 265 -10.25 4.69 -4.11
CA GLN A 265 -10.72 4.32 -5.44
C GLN A 265 -12.03 3.53 -5.42
N ILE A 266 -12.20 2.61 -4.46
CA ILE A 266 -13.41 1.78 -4.34
C ILE A 266 -14.60 2.61 -3.85
N THR A 267 -14.41 3.42 -2.80
CA THR A 267 -15.54 4.03 -2.07
C THR A 267 -15.69 5.53 -2.30
N GLY A 268 -14.66 6.21 -2.81
CA GLY A 268 -14.61 7.68 -2.88
C GLY A 268 -14.53 8.38 -1.51
N LYS A 269 -14.49 7.64 -0.38
CA LYS A 269 -14.51 8.21 0.98
C LYS A 269 -13.13 8.71 1.40
N SER A 270 -12.80 9.94 0.99
CA SER A 270 -11.46 10.51 1.21
C SER A 270 -11.06 10.63 2.68
N ALA A 271 -11.98 10.98 3.58
CA ALA A 271 -11.68 11.09 5.00
C ALA A 271 -11.16 9.77 5.60
N LEU A 272 -11.81 8.64 5.26
CA LEU A 272 -11.40 7.33 5.75
C LEU A 272 -10.05 6.90 5.14
N ALA A 273 -9.85 7.17 3.84
CA ALA A 273 -8.58 6.87 3.18
C ALA A 273 -7.42 7.67 3.80
N TYR A 274 -7.61 8.97 4.06
CA TYR A 274 -6.59 9.81 4.70
C TYR A 274 -6.33 9.44 6.15
N HIS A 275 -7.34 8.96 6.89
CA HIS A 275 -7.12 8.46 8.25
C HIS A 275 -6.14 7.28 8.27
N ILE A 276 -6.32 6.31 7.38
CA ILE A 276 -5.40 5.16 7.29
C ILE A 276 -4.01 5.58 6.79
N LEU A 277 -3.93 6.55 5.87
CA LEU A 277 -2.65 7.11 5.47
C LEU A 277 -1.96 7.84 6.64
N GLY A 278 -2.73 8.52 7.48
CA GLY A 278 -2.26 9.14 8.72
C GLY A 278 -1.63 8.13 9.67
N GLN A 279 -2.22 6.93 9.82
CA GLN A 279 -1.62 5.85 10.59
C GLN A 279 -0.25 5.44 10.03
N ALA A 280 -0.12 5.31 8.69
CA ALA A 280 1.16 5.00 8.06
C ALA A 280 2.22 6.10 8.33
N THR A 281 1.81 7.37 8.28
CA THR A 281 2.68 8.51 8.62
C THR A 281 3.17 8.47 10.07
N LEU A 282 2.30 8.10 11.01
CA LEU A 282 2.70 7.93 12.41
C LEU A 282 3.73 6.81 12.57
N LEU A 283 3.55 5.66 11.89
CA LEU A 283 4.53 4.58 11.92
C LEU A 283 5.89 5.00 11.33
N LEU A 284 5.89 5.76 10.22
CA LEU A 284 7.11 6.35 9.65
C LEU A 284 7.86 7.23 10.66
N GLN A 285 7.12 8.04 11.42
CA GLN A 285 7.68 8.90 12.47
C GLN A 285 8.21 8.08 13.66
N THR A 286 7.47 7.06 14.10
CA THR A 286 7.89 6.15 15.18
C THR A 286 9.17 5.40 14.81
N MET A 287 9.28 4.94 13.56
CA MET A 287 10.47 4.29 13.02
C MET A 287 11.61 5.29 12.73
N ARG A 288 11.37 6.59 12.88
CA ARG A 288 12.33 7.69 12.64
C ARG A 288 12.96 7.68 11.24
N LEU A 289 12.19 7.28 10.23
CA LEU A 289 12.68 7.12 8.85
C LEU A 289 12.98 8.45 8.15
N TYR A 290 12.73 9.57 8.81
CA TYR A 290 13.27 10.88 8.42
C TYR A 290 14.78 11.00 8.66
N ARG A 291 15.41 10.04 9.35
CA ARG A 291 16.86 9.99 9.55
C ARG A 291 17.47 8.79 8.82
N GLU A 292 18.55 9.02 8.09
CA GLU A 292 19.24 7.95 7.34
C GLU A 292 19.87 6.88 8.26
N ASP A 293 20.27 7.24 9.48
CA ASP A 293 20.84 6.28 10.44
C ASP A 293 19.83 5.21 10.88
N ALA A 294 18.52 5.52 10.88
CA ALA A 294 17.47 4.56 11.19
C ALA A 294 17.36 3.43 10.15
N LEU A 295 17.86 3.63 8.93
CA LEU A 295 17.86 2.57 7.90
C LEU A 295 18.87 1.47 8.21
N SER A 296 19.94 1.79 8.95
CA SER A 296 21.01 0.83 9.28
C SER A 296 20.59 -0.27 10.27
N SER A 297 19.52 -0.05 11.03
CA SER A 297 18.99 -1.03 11.99
C SER A 297 18.04 -2.06 11.36
N HIS A 298 17.74 -1.94 10.07
CA HIS A 298 16.81 -2.82 9.35
C HIS A 298 17.56 -3.79 8.44
N ASP A 299 16.96 -4.95 8.16
CA ASP A 299 17.50 -5.89 7.16
C ASP A 299 17.66 -5.21 5.80
N ALA A 300 18.63 -5.63 4.99
CA ALA A 300 18.99 -4.99 3.73
C ALA A 300 17.80 -4.86 2.76
N LEU A 301 16.93 -5.87 2.70
CA LEU A 301 15.72 -5.83 1.89
C LEU A 301 14.71 -4.83 2.46
N GLN A 302 14.53 -4.80 3.78
CA GLN A 302 13.62 -3.87 4.43
C GLN A 302 14.08 -2.41 4.29
N ALA A 303 15.38 -2.14 4.45
CA ALA A 303 15.98 -0.83 4.30
C ALA A 303 15.86 -0.28 2.87
N GLN A 304 15.84 -1.16 1.84
CA GLN A 304 15.61 -0.74 0.45
C GLN A 304 14.15 -0.39 0.14
N LEU A 305 13.19 -0.90 0.92
CA LEU A 305 11.76 -0.69 0.72
C LEU A 305 11.22 0.53 1.49
N LEU A 306 11.95 1.02 2.49
CA LEU A 306 11.63 2.19 3.32
C LEU A 306 12.18 3.48 2.69
#